data_AF-A0A7V0NPY7-F1
#
_entry.id   AF-A0A7V0NPY7-F1
#
_cell.length_a   1.000
_cell.length_b   1.000
_cell.length_c   1.000
_cell.angle_alpha   90.00
_cell.angle_beta   90.00
_cell.angle_gamma   90.00
#
_symmetry.space_group_name_H-M   'P 1'
#
loop_
_entity.id
_entity.type
_entity.pdbx_description
1 polymer ?
#
loop_
_entity_poly.entity_id
_entity_poly.type
_entity_poly.pdbx_seq_one_letter_code
_entity_poly.pdbx_strand_id
1 'polypeptide(L)' 'MLYKLFYSLNEYYSPFNVFRYITFRTALAVITALLITVILAPWVIEKLRQFSFTQHVRDDGPKTHLYKRGTPTM' A
#
# COMPACT_ATOMS: atom_id res chain seq x y z
N MET A 1 14.90 8.43 -6.28
CA MET A 1 15.24 9.15 -7.53
C MET A 1 14.40 10.40 -7.75
N LEU A 2 13.05 10.34 -7.73
CA LEU A 2 12.16 11.49 -7.99
C LEU A 2 12.41 12.72 -7.11
N TYR A 3 12.71 12.54 -5.82
CA TYR A 3 13.05 13.67 -4.92
C TYR A 3 14.22 14.52 -5.44
N LYS A 4 15.25 13.89 -6.01
CA LYS A 4 16.45 14.59 -6.48
C LYS A 4 16.16 15.46 -7.71
N LEU A 5 15.19 15.03 -8.54
CA LEU A 5 14.71 15.80 -9.69
C LEU A 5 13.99 17.07 -9.23
N PHE A 6 12.99 16.93 -8.35
CA PHE A 6 12.22 18.08 -7.84
C PHE A 6 13.04 19.04 -6.97
N TYR A 7 14.07 18.52 -6.29
CA TYR A 7 15.02 19.35 -5.55
C TYR A 7 15.82 20.28 -6.48
N SER A 8 16.28 19.79 -7.63
CA SER A 8 17.06 20.62 -8.58
C SER A 8 16.23 21.70 -9.28
N LEU A 9 14.91 21.50 -9.40
CA LEU A 9 13.97 22.46 -9.99
C LEU A 9 13.63 23.63 -9.05
N ASN A 10 13.90 23.49 -7.74
CA ASN A 10 13.68 24.56 -6.77
C ASN A 10 14.57 25.78 -7.01
N GLU A 11 15.75 25.60 -7.61
CA GLU A 11 16.65 26.71 -7.93
C GLU A 11 16.07 27.67 -8.98
N TYR A 12 15.11 27.20 -9.79
CA TYR A 12 14.50 27.97 -10.87
C TYR A 12 13.08 28.46 -10.54
N TYR A 13 12.35 27.79 -9.64
CA TYR A 13 10.96 28.12 -9.30
C TYR A 13 10.68 27.99 -7.79
N SER A 14 10.38 29.13 -7.16
CA SER A 14 10.10 29.27 -5.72
C SER A 14 9.05 28.28 -5.15
N PRO A 15 7.93 27.96 -5.84
CA PRO A 15 6.94 27.01 -5.32
C PRO A 15 7.46 25.58 -5.07
N PHE A 16 8.55 25.16 -5.74
CA PHE A 16 9.12 23.82 -5.55
C PHE A 16 9.87 23.67 -4.21
N ASN A 17 10.03 24.75 -3.44
CA ASN A 17 10.64 24.70 -2.11
C ASN A 17 9.82 23.82 -1.14
N VAL A 18 8.52 23.63 -1.43
CA VAL A 18 7.61 22.80 -0.63
C VAL A 18 8.08 21.34 -0.55
N PHE A 19 8.74 20.83 -1.59
CA PHE A 19 9.31 19.48 -1.60
C PHE A 19 10.48 19.30 -0.63
N ARG A 20 11.04 20.38 -0.07
CA ARG A 20 12.08 20.28 0.96
C ARG A 20 11.52 19.95 2.34
N TYR A 21 10.25 20.24 2.61
CA TYR A 21 9.66 19.91 3.91
C TYR A 21 9.39 18.41 4.02
N ILE A 22 9.89 17.79 5.10
CA ILE A 22 9.68 16.36 5.35
C ILE A 22 8.19 16.03 5.50
N THR A 23 7.41 16.92 6.12
CA THR A 23 5.96 16.78 6.30
C THR A 23 5.23 16.64 4.96
N PHE A 24 5.57 17.49 3.98
CA PHE A 24 4.99 17.41 2.65
C PHE A 24 5.36 16.12 1.93
N ARG A 25 6.63 15.70 2.01
CA ARG A 25 7.08 14.43 1.41
C ARG A 25 6.37 13.23 2.03
N THR A 26 6.21 13.22 3.35
CA THR A 26 5.51 12.14 4.06
C THR A 26 4.04 12.09 3.66
N ALA A 27 3.36 13.24 3.61
CA ALA A 27 1.97 13.31 3.14
C ALA A 27 1.81 12.77 1.71
N LEU A 28 2.70 13.21 0.80
CA LEU A 28 2.70 12.72 -0.57
C LEU A 28 2.95 11.21 -0.64
N ALA A 29 3.89 10.67 0.14
CA ALA A 29 4.18 9.24 0.19
C ALA A 29 3.00 8.41 0.71
N VAL A 30 2.27 8.92 1.72
CA VAL A 30 1.07 8.24 2.24
C VAL A 30 -0.04 8.22 1.19
N ILE A 31 -0.29 9.36 0.53
CA ILE A 31 -1.34 9.45 -0.50
C ILE A 31 -1.00 8.55 -1.69
N THR A 32 0.25 8.56 -2.16
CA THR A 32 0.66 7.70 -3.28
C THR A 32 0.60 6.22 -2.90
N ALA A 33 1.04 5.85 -1.70
CA ALA A 33 0.92 4.46 -1.22
C ALA A 33 -0.54 4.02 -1.15
N LEU A 34 -1.43 4.84 -0.60
CA LEU A 34 -2.86 4.54 -0.51
C LEU A 34 -3.47 4.31 -1.90
N LEU A 35 -3.21 5.22 -2.85
CA LEU A 35 -3.72 5.09 -4.22
C LEU A 35 -3.22 3.82 -4.88
N ILE A 36 -1.93 3.52 -4.77
CA ILE A 36 -1.33 2.31 -5.32
C ILE A 36 -1.97 1.07 -4.68
N THR A 37 -2.11 1.04 -3.36
CA THR A 37 -2.72 -0.08 -2.64
C THR A 37 -4.17 -0.30 -3.06
N VAL A 38 -5.00 0.74 -3.12
CA VAL A 38 -6.41 0.59 -3.51
C VAL A 38 -6.56 0.08 -4.94
N ILE A 39 -5.71 0.54 -5.86
CA ILE A 39 -5.76 0.12 -7.27
C ILE A 39 -5.23 -1.31 -7.45
N LEU A 40 -4.12 -1.67 -6.79
CA LEU A 40 -3.47 -2.96 -6.99
C LEU A 40 -4.01 -4.07 -6.08
N ALA A 41 -4.60 -3.75 -4.92
CA ALA A 41 -5.06 -4.74 -3.94
C ALA A 41 -6.01 -5.81 -4.53
N PRO A 42 -7.03 -5.48 -5.35
CA PRO A 42 -7.91 -6.50 -5.91
C PRO A 42 -7.16 -7.52 -6.77
N TRP A 43 -6.22 -7.04 -7.58
CA TRP A 43 -5.39 -7.89 -8.43
C TRP A 43 -4.46 -8.78 -7.61
N VAL A 44 -3.84 -8.23 -6.57
CA VAL A 44 -2.97 -9.00 -5.65
C VAL A 44 -3.78 -10.07 -4.91
N ILE A 45 -4.95 -9.73 -4.37
CA ILE A 45 -5.83 -10.66 -3.65
C ILE A 45 -6.24 -11.83 -4.54
N GLU A 46 -6.62 -11.56 -5.79
CA GLU A 46 -6.98 -12.61 -6.75
C GLU A 46 -5.77 -13.50 -7.08
N LYS A 47 -4.57 -12.92 -7.21
CA LYS A 47 -3.35 -13.70 -7.40
C LYS A 47 -3.04 -14.59 -6.21
N LEU A 48 -3.15 -14.09 -4.97
CA LEU A 48 -2.94 -14.90 -3.77
C LEU A 48 -3.95 -16.05 -3.67
N ARG A 49 -5.20 -15.80 -4.07
CA ARG A 49 -6.22 -16.84 -4.17
C ARG A 49 -5.86 -17.92 -5.19
N GLN A 50 -5.33 -17.54 -6.36
CA GLN A 50 -4.87 -18.48 -7.38
C GLN A 50 -3.71 -19.37 -6.90
N PHE A 51 -2.81 -18.83 -6.09
CA PHE A 51 -1.71 -19.61 -5.49
C PHE A 51 -2.16 -20.52 -4.34
N SER A 52 -3.46 -20.55 -4.01
CA SER A 52 -4.05 -21.42 -2.98
C SER A 52 -3.45 -21.28 -1.58
N PHE A 53 -2.80 -20.15 -1.28
CA PHE A 53 -2.42 -19.79 0.08
C PHE A 53 -3.67 -19.37 0.85
N THR A 54 -4.45 -20.33 1.33
CA THR A 54 -5.63 -20.06 2.15
C THR A 54 -5.33 -20.35 3.60
N GLN A 55 -5.81 -19.50 4.50
CA GLN A 55 -5.60 -19.71 5.92
C GLN A 55 -6.32 -20.98 6.40
N HIS A 56 -5.56 -21.94 6.96
CA HIS A 56 -6.15 -23.10 7.62
C HIS A 56 -6.74 -22.67 8.97
N VAL A 57 -8.06 -22.73 9.11
CA VAL A 57 -8.76 -22.37 10.34
C VAL A 57 -8.96 -23.61 11.18
N ARG A 58 -8.42 -23.62 12.39
CA ARG A 58 -8.57 -24.72 13.36
C ARG A 58 -10.02 -24.86 13.80
N ASP A 59 -10.46 -26.09 14.00
CA ASP A 59 -11.85 -26.42 14.34
C ASP A 59 -12.17 -26.26 15.85
N ASP A 60 -11.16 -26.04 16.70
CA ASP A 60 -11.30 -25.83 18.16
C ASP A 60 -11.60 -24.37 18.56
N GLY A 61 -11.63 -23.45 17.60
CA GLY A 61 -11.89 -22.03 17.82
C GLY A 61 -13.39 -21.68 17.93
N PRO A 62 -13.72 -20.41 18.25
CA PRO A 62 -15.09 -19.95 18.26
C PRO A 62 -15.73 -20.15 16.88
N LYS A 63 -16.99 -20.61 16.83
CA LYS A 63 -17.70 -20.85 15.55
C LYS A 63 -17.75 -19.61 14.65
N THR A 64 -17.73 -18.43 15.26
CA THR A 64 -17.62 -17.13 14.59
C THR A 64 -16.28 -16.90 13.91
N HIS A 65 -15.27 -17.76 14.01
CA HIS A 65 -14.02 -17.62 13.25
C HIS A 65 -14.01 -18.46 11.97
N LEU A 66 -14.92 -19.44 11.86
CA LEU A 66 -15.03 -20.33 10.70
C LEU A 66 -15.44 -19.59 9.42
N TYR A 67 -16.12 -18.43 9.51
CA TYR A 67 -16.49 -17.64 8.32
C TYR A 67 -15.28 -17.09 7.57
N LYS A 68 -14.11 -16.99 8.21
CA LYS A 68 -12.87 -16.50 7.60
C LYS A 68 -12.14 -17.57 6.79
N ARG A 69 -12.63 -18.81 6.79
CA ARG A 69 -12.04 -19.93 6.05
C ARG A 69 -11.98 -19.59 4.55
N GLY A 70 -10.82 -19.81 3.94
CA GLY A 70 -10.59 -19.49 2.53
C GLY A 70 -10.14 -18.05 2.24
N THR A 71 -9.92 -17.23 3.27
CA THR A 71 -9.26 -15.92 3.11
C THR A 71 -7.83 -16.16 2.59
N PRO A 72 -7.43 -15.55 1.46
CA PRO A 72 -6.07 -15.67 0.97
C PRO A 72 -5.09 -15.02 1.94
N THR A 73 -4.01 -15.73 2.25
CA THR A 73 -2.86 -15.26 3.00
C THR A 73 -1.63 -15.33 2.10
N MET A 74 -0.54 -14.66 2.46
CA MET A 74 0.79 -15.01 1.96
C MET A 74 1.45 -15.98 2.94
#